data_AF-A0A0L7L6Y4-F1
#
_entry.id   AF-A0A0L7L6Y4-F1
#
_cell.length_a   1.000
_cell.length_b   1.000
_cell.length_c   1.000
_cell.angle_alpha   90.00
_cell.angle_beta   90.00
_cell.angle_gamma   90.00
#
_symmetry.space_group_name_H-M   'P 1'
#
loop_
_entity.id
_entity.type
_entity.pdbx_description
1 polymer ?
#
loop_
_entity_poly.entity_id
_entity_poly.type
_entity_poly.pdbx_seq_one_letter_code
_entity_poly.pdbx_strand_id
1 'polypeptide(L)'
;MSKNAAWLDSDIKWPNFLKENVQPAEETIEESEEQIPNTTSDAGTCTHPSPRKSFEDLSNRQKRRRTEEIRASCSNDELVFVAESSLRATGKNDAANLVKYIMETQMKCQI
;
A
#
# COMPACT_ATOMS: atom_id res chain seq x y z
N MET A 1 42.48 7.47 20.21
CA MET A 1 42.46 6.61 19.00
C MET A 1 41.44 5.52 19.23
N SER A 2 40.26 5.67 18.62
CA SER A 2 39.10 4.80 18.87
C SER A 2 39.32 3.43 18.24
N LYS A 3 39.35 2.40 19.08
CA LYS A 3 39.34 0.99 18.67
C LYS A 3 37.87 0.57 18.57
N ASN A 4 37.58 -0.35 17.65
CA ASN A 4 36.33 -1.13 17.51
C ASN A 4 35.42 -0.71 16.34
N ALA A 5 35.85 -1.07 15.13
CA ALA A 5 34.93 -1.36 14.02
C ALA A 5 35.33 -2.68 13.31
N ALA A 6 35.80 -3.68 14.08
CA ALA A 6 36.20 -4.98 13.55
C ALA A 6 35.01 -5.87 13.12
N TRP A 7 33.77 -5.40 13.28
CA TRP A 7 32.56 -6.15 12.92
C TRP A 7 32.11 -5.93 11.46
N LEU A 8 32.72 -4.99 10.74
CA LEU A 8 32.41 -4.72 9.33
C LEU A 8 33.17 -5.62 8.34
N ASP A 9 34.24 -6.27 8.78
CA ASP A 9 35.07 -7.16 7.95
C ASP A 9 34.71 -8.65 8.11
N SER A 10 33.63 -8.99 8.81
CA SER A 10 33.13 -10.36 8.78
C SER A 10 32.38 -10.58 7.48
N ASP A 11 33.01 -11.32 6.55
CA ASP A 11 32.37 -11.94 5.40
C ASP A 11 31.06 -12.59 5.86
N ILE A 12 29.92 -11.97 5.50
CA ILE A 12 28.60 -12.53 5.75
C ILE A 12 28.46 -13.73 4.82
N LYS A 13 28.95 -14.87 5.28
CA LYS A 13 28.72 -16.17 4.65
C LYS A 13 27.28 -16.55 4.95
N TRP A 14 26.37 -16.07 4.11
CA TRP A 14 24.99 -16.53 4.05
C TRP A 14 24.96 -18.06 4.08
N PRO A 15 24.37 -18.69 5.09
CA PRO A 15 24.22 -20.13 5.07
C PRO A 15 23.10 -20.49 4.10
N ASN A 16 23.23 -21.70 3.54
CA ASN A 16 22.31 -22.47 2.71
C ASN A 16 20.91 -22.68 3.32
N PHE A 17 20.27 -21.62 3.82
CA PHE A 17 19.09 -21.66 4.68
C PHE A 17 17.79 -22.02 3.95
N LEU A 18 17.81 -22.14 2.62
CA LEU A 18 16.63 -22.43 1.80
C LEU A 18 16.54 -23.87 1.28
N LYS A 19 17.43 -24.80 1.70
CA LYS A 19 17.49 -26.12 1.05
C LYS A 19 17.36 -27.36 1.93
N GLU A 20 17.06 -27.23 3.22
CA GLU A 20 16.94 -28.41 4.06
C GLU A 20 15.77 -28.31 5.05
N ASN A 21 14.67 -29.00 4.71
CA ASN A 21 13.44 -29.25 5.47
C ASN A 21 12.47 -28.04 5.48
N VAL A 22 11.31 -28.08 4.79
CA VAL A 22 10.11 -28.85 5.17
C VAL A 22 9.24 -29.13 3.92
N GLN A 23 8.81 -30.38 3.73
CA GLN A 23 7.69 -30.75 2.82
C GLN A 23 6.35 -30.80 3.58
N PRO A 24 5.20 -30.99 2.90
CA PRO A 24 4.11 -30.05 2.74
C PRO A 24 2.98 -30.24 3.77
N ALA A 25 2.45 -29.16 4.35
CA ALA A 25 1.16 -29.22 5.03
C ALA A 25 0.12 -28.60 4.10
N GLU A 26 -0.76 -29.46 3.58
CA GLU A 26 -2.01 -29.07 2.93
C GLU A 26 -2.87 -28.35 3.96
N GLU A 27 -2.94 -27.03 3.86
CA GLU A 27 -4.04 -26.29 4.46
C GLU A 27 -4.57 -25.34 3.38
N THR A 28 -5.72 -25.74 2.84
CA THR A 28 -6.52 -24.99 1.87
C THR A 28 -6.90 -23.65 2.50
N ILE A 29 -6.12 -22.62 2.22
CA ILE A 29 -6.55 -21.24 2.33
C ILE A 29 -6.90 -20.82 0.91
N GLU A 30 -8.20 -20.78 0.61
CA GLU A 30 -8.71 -20.07 -0.58
C GLU A 30 -8.54 -18.56 -0.36
N GLU A 31 -7.29 -18.11 -0.33
CA GLU A 31 -6.96 -16.70 -0.44
C GLU A 31 -7.00 -16.37 -1.93
N SER A 32 -8.15 -15.84 -2.34
CA SER A 32 -8.35 -15.31 -3.69
C SER A 32 -7.48 -14.07 -3.84
N GLU A 33 -6.22 -14.26 -4.20
CA GLU A 33 -5.34 -13.19 -4.66
C GLU A 33 -5.93 -12.62 -5.96
N GLU A 34 -6.68 -11.53 -5.83
CA GLU A 34 -7.02 -10.69 -6.98
C GLU A 34 -5.71 -10.23 -7.63
N GLN A 35 -5.47 -10.73 -8.82
CA GLN A 35 -4.36 -10.35 -9.68
C GLN A 35 -4.34 -8.84 -9.85
N ILE A 36 -3.31 -8.21 -9.30
CA ILE A 36 -2.93 -6.84 -9.66
C ILE A 36 -2.62 -6.85 -11.17
N PRO A 37 -3.33 -6.09 -12.02
CA PRO A 37 -3.08 -6.09 -13.46
C PRO A 37 -1.73 -5.43 -13.75
N ASN A 38 -0.73 -6.27 -14.01
CA ASN A 38 0.55 -5.85 -14.56
C ASN A 38 0.29 -5.35 -15.99
N THR A 39 0.25 -4.04 -16.18
CA THR A 39 0.13 -3.45 -17.53
C THR A 39 1.37 -3.84 -18.35
N THR A 40 1.24 -4.87 -19.17
CA THR A 40 2.20 -5.19 -20.24
C THR A 40 1.99 -4.18 -21.35
N SER A 41 2.83 -3.15 -21.39
CA SER A 41 3.08 -2.39 -22.60
C SER A 41 4.38 -2.89 -23.22
N ASP A 42 4.28 -3.86 -24.11
CA ASP A 42 5.34 -4.18 -25.06
C ASP A 42 5.46 -3.01 -26.06
N ALA A 43 6.57 -2.28 -25.97
CA ALA A 43 7.37 -1.78 -27.10
C ALA A 43 8.34 -0.68 -26.65
N GLY A 44 9.64 -0.99 -26.71
CA GLY A 44 10.66 -0.05 -27.17
C GLY A 44 11.31 0.90 -26.15
N THR A 45 12.64 0.85 -26.12
CA THR A 45 13.60 1.68 -25.35
C THR A 45 13.65 1.45 -23.83
N CYS A 46 14.82 1.00 -23.37
CA CYS A 46 15.21 0.87 -21.97
C CYS A 46 15.30 2.24 -21.30
N THR A 47 14.16 2.89 -21.09
CA THR A 47 14.07 4.02 -20.17
C THR A 47 14.07 3.41 -18.77
N HIS A 48 15.18 3.57 -18.05
CA HIS A 48 15.22 3.19 -16.64
C HIS A 48 14.01 3.82 -15.94
N PRO A 49 13.16 3.02 -15.26
CA PRO A 49 11.99 3.55 -14.59
C PRO A 49 12.47 4.54 -13.54
N SER A 50 12.07 5.81 -13.70
CA SER A 50 12.32 6.82 -12.68
C SER A 50 11.61 6.39 -11.40
N PRO A 51 12.24 6.53 -10.22
CA PRO A 51 11.61 6.20 -8.95
C PRO A 51 10.22 6.83 -8.87
N ARG A 52 9.21 6.03 -8.55
CA ARG A 52 7.85 6.54 -8.42
C ARG A 52 7.83 7.52 -7.25
N LYS A 53 7.34 8.73 -7.51
CA LYS A 53 7.03 9.71 -6.47
C LYS A 53 6.04 9.11 -5.46
N SER A 54 6.22 9.48 -4.19
CA SER A 54 5.27 9.22 -3.10
C SER A 54 3.88 9.72 -3.50
N PHE A 55 2.82 9.20 -2.89
CA PHE A 55 1.47 9.65 -3.22
C PHE A 55 1.27 11.12 -2.85
N GLU A 56 1.87 11.55 -1.74
CA GLU A 56 1.82 12.90 -1.18
C GLU A 56 2.33 13.94 -2.17
N ASP A 57 3.43 13.64 -2.86
CA ASP A 57 4.13 14.53 -3.80
C ASP A 57 3.51 14.60 -5.21
N LEU A 58 2.44 13.84 -5.47
CA LEU A 58 1.76 13.85 -6.76
C LEU A 58 0.87 15.08 -6.93
N SER A 59 0.75 15.52 -8.19
CA SER A 59 -0.29 16.47 -8.58
C SER A 59 -1.69 15.87 -8.40
N ASN A 60 -2.70 16.71 -8.20
CA ASN A 60 -4.09 16.28 -8.06
C ASN A 60 -4.58 15.44 -9.25
N ARG A 61 -4.13 15.77 -10.48
CA ARG A 61 -4.47 14.99 -11.68
C ARG A 61 -3.90 13.57 -11.60
N GLN A 62 -2.67 13.41 -11.12
CA GLN A 62 -2.04 12.10 -10.97
C GLN A 62 -2.65 11.30 -9.83
N LYS A 63 -2.97 11.94 -8.69
CA LYS A 63 -3.70 11.29 -7.59
C LYS A 63 -5.02 10.71 -8.08
N ARG A 64 -5.83 11.51 -8.80
CA ARG A 64 -7.10 11.07 -9.38
C ARG A 64 -6.98 9.88 -10.33
N ARG A 65 -5.92 9.87 -11.16
CA ARG A 65 -5.65 8.76 -12.08
C ARG A 65 -5.21 7.50 -11.33
N ARG A 66 -4.36 7.63 -10.30
CA ARG A 66 -3.91 6.49 -9.49
C ARG A 66 -5.02 5.89 -8.63
N THR A 67 -6.02 6.68 -8.23
CA THR A 67 -7.17 6.21 -7.44
C THR A 67 -8.43 6.01 -8.29
N GLU A 68 -8.31 5.94 -9.62
CA GLU A 68 -9.45 5.82 -10.52
C GLU A 68 -10.17 4.49 -10.35
N GLU A 69 -9.41 3.39 -10.36
CA GLU A 69 -9.93 2.03 -10.17
C GLU A 69 -10.63 1.88 -8.82
N ILE A 70 -9.97 2.28 -7.73
CA ILE A 70 -10.53 2.20 -6.37
C ILE A 70 -11.83 3.01 -6.23
N ARG A 71 -11.91 4.19 -6.86
CA ARG A 71 -13.13 5.01 -6.84
C ARG A 71 -14.25 4.43 -7.71
N ALA A 72 -13.93 3.59 -8.68
CA ALA A 72 -14.90 2.92 -9.53
C ALA A 72 -15.40 1.61 -8.90
N SER A 73 -14.54 0.91 -8.17
CA SER A 73 -14.85 -0.40 -7.57
C SER A 73 -15.50 -0.30 -6.18
N CYS A 74 -15.13 0.70 -5.38
CA CYS A 74 -15.61 0.83 -4.00
C CYS A 74 -16.75 1.84 -3.90
N SER A 75 -17.72 1.53 -3.05
CA SER A 75 -18.77 2.47 -2.67
C SER A 75 -18.21 3.63 -1.82
N ASN A 76 -18.92 4.77 -1.83
CA ASN A 76 -18.51 5.90 -0.98
C ASN A 76 -18.50 5.53 0.51
N ASP A 77 -19.43 4.70 0.96
CA ASP A 77 -19.51 4.29 2.37
C ASP A 77 -18.32 3.43 2.78
N GLU A 78 -17.85 2.52 1.91
CA GLU A 78 -16.63 1.73 2.15
C GLU A 78 -15.39 2.63 2.20
N LEU A 79 -15.28 3.59 1.28
CA LEU A 79 -14.17 4.55 1.27
C LEU A 79 -14.14 5.41 2.55
N VAL A 80 -15.31 5.83 3.04
CA VAL A 80 -15.45 6.56 4.30
C VAL A 80 -15.07 5.68 5.48
N PHE A 81 -15.55 4.44 5.53
CA PHE A 81 -15.23 3.50 6.59
C PHE A 81 -13.72 3.21 6.67
N VAL A 82 -13.06 2.99 5.53
CA VAL A 82 -11.60 2.78 5.46
C VAL A 82 -10.85 4.04 5.92
N ALA A 83 -11.31 5.23 5.52
CA ALA A 83 -10.72 6.48 5.97
C ALA A 83 -10.87 6.67 7.49
N GLU A 84 -12.05 6.42 8.06
CA GLU A 84 -12.28 6.53 9.50
C GLU A 84 -11.48 5.51 10.31
N SER A 85 -11.49 4.25 9.88
CA SER A 85 -10.78 3.17 10.57
C SER A 85 -9.27 3.40 10.58
N SER A 86 -8.67 3.84 9.47
CA SER A 86 -7.24 4.18 9.41
C SER A 86 -6.89 5.38 10.30
N LEU A 87 -7.75 6.40 10.39
CA LEU A 87 -7.57 7.54 11.28
C LEU A 87 -7.64 7.12 12.76
N ARG A 88 -8.61 6.26 13.12
CA ARG A 88 -8.71 5.72 14.49
C ARG A 88 -7.49 4.86 14.84
N ALA A 89 -7.04 4.00 13.92
CA ALA A 89 -5.87 3.16 14.11
C ALA A 89 -4.58 3.98 14.34
N THR A 90 -4.47 5.15 13.71
CA THR A 90 -3.35 6.08 13.91
C THR A 90 -3.55 7.04 15.09
N GLY A 91 -4.60 6.85 15.90
CA GLY A 91 -4.90 7.66 17.09
C GLY A 91 -5.55 9.02 16.80
N LYS A 92 -5.90 9.31 15.54
CA LYS A 92 -6.48 10.58 15.10
C LYS A 92 -8.01 10.56 15.20
N ASN A 93 -8.51 10.38 16.43
CA ASN A 93 -9.95 10.23 16.69
C ASN A 93 -10.79 11.45 16.27
N ASP A 94 -10.28 12.67 16.49
CA ASP A 94 -11.00 13.89 16.11
C ASP A 94 -11.15 14.01 14.58
N ALA A 95 -10.11 13.65 13.83
CA ALA A 95 -10.16 13.62 12.37
C ALA A 95 -11.17 12.57 11.86
N ALA A 96 -11.20 11.38 12.48
CA ALA A 96 -12.19 10.36 12.14
C ALA A 96 -13.63 10.83 12.39
N ASN A 97 -13.87 11.49 13.53
CA ASN A 97 -15.19 12.04 13.86
C ASN A 97 -15.60 13.17 12.89
N LEU A 98 -14.65 13.99 12.45
CA LEU A 98 -14.91 15.04 11.45
C LEU A 98 -15.28 14.45 10.10
N VAL A 99 -14.58 13.42 9.64
CA VAL A 99 -14.91 12.71 8.38
C VAL A 99 -16.34 12.19 8.44
N LYS A 100 -16.71 11.51 9.53
CA LYS A 100 -18.07 11.01 9.76
C LYS A 100 -19.11 12.13 9.68
N TYR A 101 -18.87 13.22 10.41
CA TYR A 101 -19.77 14.37 10.45
C TYR A 101 -19.97 15.02 9.07
N ILE A 102 -18.89 15.21 8.31
CA ILE A 102 -18.95 15.80 6.97
C ILE A 102 -19.80 14.94 6.04
N MET A 103 -19.62 13.62 6.07
CA MET A 103 -20.37 12.71 5.19
C MET A 103 -21.86 12.69 5.55
N GLU A 104 -22.20 12.66 6.84
CA GLU A 104 -23.59 12.73 7.32
C GLU A 104 -24.27 14.07 7.02
N THR A 105 -23.52 15.17 6.95
CA THR A 105 -24.07 16.51 6.69
C THR A 105 -24.18 16.84 5.21
N GLN A 106 -23.22 16.43 4.37
CA GLN A 106 -23.29 16.67 2.92
C GLN A 106 -24.44 15.92 2.24
N MET A 107 -24.86 14.79 2.79
CA MET A 107 -26.03 14.02 2.33
C MET A 107 -27.37 14.71 2.61
N LYS A 108 -27.42 15.73 3.48
CA LYS A 108 -28.67 16.39 3.91
C LYS A 108 -29.00 17.69 3.15
N CYS A 109 -28.08 18.20 2.33
CA CYS A 109 -28.22 19.50 1.68
C CYS A 109 -28.52 19.44 0.16
N GLN A 110 -28.93 18.29 -0.37
CA GLN A 110 -29.48 18.21 -1.74
C GLN A 110 -31.00 18.46 -1.67
N ILE A 111 -31.40 19.72 -1.82
CA ILE A 111 -32.79 20.17 -2.06
C ILE A 111 -32.86 20.70 -3.50
#